data_AF-A0A2Z6LKX9-F1
#
_entry.id   AF-A0A2Z6LKX9-F1
#
_cell.length_a   1.000
_cell.length_b   1.000
_cell.length_c   1.000
_cell.angle_alpha   90.00
_cell.angle_beta   90.00
_cell.angle_gamma   90.00
#
_symmetry.space_group_name_H-M   'P 1'
#
loop_
_entity.id
_entity.type
_entity.pdbx_description
1 polymer ?
#
loop_
_entity_poly.entity_id
_entity_poly.type
_entity_poly.pdbx_seq_one_letter_code
_entity_poly.pdbx_strand_id
1 'polypeptide(L)'
;MILCQLFCKLFLCQGILLIGEFEEYPEENQMHCTTRLVDMLNSYASDLQNCAESDATKDFLMEEIKVLEEAKFIGLPNFMPRTAFLTLLQRKVRGISHMPINFVDTVWDYLQNVVTSVLNRHSANYYQLHVSIRRAAEHLIAKKRKNCIQHVLQAVEMEELTDYTCNPEYLQEYNKSMSHQEAFLKEVLNVNRLKSTVELEGYCMIEVTHLKNYPQVLTQAYDLKARLIAYWRIVLRRLIDVAALHLMLSINELVVVLRGFLSLEESPSISAKREQLSRSVKILRESKETVANIMDRIGAVFVSLVVASAIKV
;
A
#
# COMPACT_ATOMS: atom_id res chain seq x y z
N MET A 1 16.95 9.33 -31.23
CA MET A 1 17.57 8.43 -30.25
C MET A 1 17.32 8.85 -28.79
N ILE A 2 17.45 10.13 -28.42
CA ILE A 2 17.14 10.63 -27.07
C ILE A 2 15.63 10.51 -26.74
N LEU A 3 14.75 10.87 -27.69
CA LEU A 3 13.29 10.66 -27.57
C LEU A 3 12.90 9.18 -27.42
N CYS A 4 13.57 8.24 -28.11
CA CYS A 4 13.35 6.79 -27.89
C CYS A 4 13.83 6.33 -26.51
N GLN A 5 14.95 6.86 -26.02
CA GLN A 5 15.45 6.54 -24.68
C GLN A 5 14.58 7.14 -23.57
N LEU A 6 13.88 8.26 -23.79
CA LEU A 6 12.86 8.78 -22.88
C LEU A 6 11.54 8.01 -22.96
N PHE A 7 11.13 7.57 -24.16
CA PHE A 7 9.95 6.71 -24.33
C PHE A 7 10.09 5.34 -23.64
N CYS A 8 11.27 4.71 -23.68
CA CYS A 8 11.54 3.48 -22.92
C CYS A 8 11.40 3.67 -21.40
N LYS A 9 11.76 4.85 -20.86
CA LYS A 9 11.68 5.15 -19.42
C LYS A 9 10.25 5.35 -18.92
N LEU A 10 9.34 5.73 -19.83
CA LEU A 10 7.92 5.91 -19.58
C LEU A 10 7.17 4.58 -19.38
N PHE A 11 7.58 3.58 -20.15
CA PHE A 11 7.06 2.22 -20.06
C PHE A 11 7.52 1.56 -18.76
N LEU A 12 8.75 1.81 -18.33
CA LEU A 12 9.32 1.13 -17.17
C LEU A 12 8.63 1.47 -15.83
N CYS A 13 8.32 2.74 -15.55
CA CYS A 13 7.59 3.08 -14.32
C CYS A 13 6.16 2.52 -14.31
N GLN A 14 5.49 2.48 -15.47
CA GLN A 14 4.16 1.85 -15.58
C GLN A 14 4.26 0.32 -15.45
N GLY A 15 5.25 -0.26 -16.12
CA GLY A 15 5.60 -1.68 -16.09
C GLY A 15 5.82 -2.14 -14.65
N ILE A 16 6.74 -1.49 -13.94
CA ILE A 16 7.11 -1.83 -12.57
C ILE A 16 5.97 -1.57 -11.57
N LEU A 17 5.35 -0.38 -11.59
CA LEU A 17 4.42 0.04 -10.53
C LEU A 17 2.98 -0.47 -10.72
N LEU A 18 2.56 -0.77 -11.95
CA LEU A 18 1.16 -1.14 -12.25
C LEU A 18 1.02 -2.49 -12.95
N ILE A 19 1.90 -2.82 -13.89
CA ILE A 19 1.79 -4.05 -14.69
C ILE A 19 2.49 -5.24 -14.01
N GLY A 20 3.47 -4.96 -13.13
CA GLY A 20 4.30 -5.98 -12.50
C GLY A 20 5.40 -6.51 -13.42
N GLU A 21 5.86 -5.72 -14.39
CA GLU A 21 7.00 -6.07 -15.23
C GLU A 21 8.30 -5.94 -14.42
N PHE A 22 9.04 -7.05 -14.29
CA PHE A 22 10.32 -7.12 -13.57
C PHE A 22 11.48 -7.62 -14.44
N GLU A 23 11.29 -7.72 -15.76
CA GLU A 23 12.31 -8.22 -16.70
C GLU A 23 13.60 -7.39 -16.67
N GLU A 24 13.51 -6.08 -16.39
CA GLU A 24 14.69 -5.21 -16.27
C GLU A 24 15.40 -5.36 -14.91
N TYR A 25 14.73 -5.95 -13.91
CA TYR A 25 15.20 -6.09 -12.52
C TYR A 25 14.93 -7.50 -11.96
N PRO A 26 15.42 -8.58 -12.60
CA PRO A 26 15.08 -9.94 -12.21
C PRO A 26 15.61 -10.32 -10.82
N GLU A 27 16.79 -9.81 -10.45
CA GLU A 27 17.49 -10.11 -9.18
C GLU A 27 17.18 -9.08 -8.07
N GLU A 28 16.56 -7.93 -8.40
CA GLU A 28 16.29 -6.86 -7.43
C GLU A 28 14.84 -6.95 -6.91
N ASN A 29 14.60 -7.80 -5.90
CA ASN A 29 13.27 -8.01 -5.28
C ASN A 29 12.59 -6.74 -4.74
N GLN A 30 13.32 -5.63 -4.59
CA GLN A 30 12.79 -4.32 -4.21
C GLN A 30 12.10 -3.59 -5.38
N MET A 31 12.28 -4.06 -6.61
CA MET A 31 11.64 -3.50 -7.81
C MET A 31 10.38 -4.27 -8.19
N HIS A 32 10.06 -5.38 -7.52
CA HIS A 32 8.86 -6.19 -7.79
C HIS A 32 7.64 -5.60 -7.08
N CYS A 33 7.22 -4.41 -7.51
CA CYS A 33 6.30 -3.57 -6.74
C CYS A 33 4.93 -4.19 -6.51
N THR A 34 4.37 -4.89 -7.49
CA THR A 34 3.07 -5.55 -7.34
C THR A 34 3.10 -6.60 -6.23
N THR A 35 4.11 -7.47 -6.21
CA THR A 35 4.32 -8.46 -5.15
C THR A 35 4.51 -7.80 -3.79
N ARG A 36 5.37 -6.78 -3.71
CA ARG A 36 5.65 -6.07 -2.45
C ARG A 36 4.42 -5.34 -1.90
N LEU A 37 3.62 -4.73 -2.75
CA LEU A 37 2.37 -4.07 -2.33
C LEU A 37 1.37 -5.08 -1.77
N VAL A 38 1.27 -6.27 -2.39
CA VAL A 38 0.44 -7.36 -1.86
C VAL A 38 0.96 -7.84 -0.50
N ASP A 39 2.27 -8.01 -0.33
CA ASP A 39 2.87 -8.40 0.95
C ASP A 39 2.57 -7.35 2.05
N MET A 40 2.72 -6.06 1.73
CA MET A 40 2.43 -4.97 2.65
C MET A 40 0.94 -4.92 3.03
N LEU A 41 0.03 -5.15 2.08
CA LEU A 41 -1.42 -5.23 2.35
C LEU A 41 -1.78 -6.44 3.22
N ASN A 42 -1.16 -7.59 2.97
CA ASN A 42 -1.37 -8.79 3.78
C ASN A 42 -0.84 -8.60 5.20
N SER A 43 0.34 -7.98 5.35
CA SER A 43 0.89 -7.62 6.66
C SER A 43 -0.07 -6.68 7.39
N TYR A 44 -0.51 -5.61 6.74
CA TYR A 44 -1.46 -4.65 7.33
C TYR A 44 -2.76 -5.32 7.75
N ALA A 45 -3.32 -6.20 6.92
CA ALA A 45 -4.52 -6.97 7.27
C ALA A 45 -4.30 -7.85 8.51
N SER A 46 -3.15 -8.52 8.59
CA SER A 46 -2.75 -9.35 9.74
C SER A 46 -2.56 -8.49 10.99
N ASP A 47 -1.88 -7.35 10.90
CA ASP A 47 -1.61 -6.46 12.03
C ASP A 47 -2.91 -5.88 12.59
N LEU A 48 -3.84 -5.53 11.71
CA LEU A 48 -5.16 -5.02 12.10
C LEU A 48 -6.02 -6.10 12.77
N GLN A 49 -5.94 -7.35 12.29
CA GLN A 49 -6.65 -8.48 12.89
C GLN A 49 -6.07 -8.89 14.25
N ASN A 50 -4.75 -8.78 14.45
CA ASN A 50 -4.05 -9.19 15.65
C ASN A 50 -3.82 -8.06 16.67
N CYS A 51 -4.39 -6.87 16.45
CA CYS A 51 -4.21 -5.74 17.36
C CYS A 51 -4.82 -6.00 18.74
N ALA A 52 -4.35 -5.28 19.77
CA ALA A 52 -4.87 -5.42 21.13
C ALA A 52 -6.37 -5.13 21.22
N GLU A 53 -6.90 -4.28 20.36
CA GLU A 53 -8.35 -4.04 20.25
C GLU A 53 -9.10 -5.27 19.74
N SER A 54 -8.46 -6.17 19.01
CA SER A 54 -9.06 -7.43 18.58
C SER A 54 -8.95 -8.53 19.63
N ASP A 55 -8.17 -8.35 20.72
CA ASP A 55 -8.11 -9.29 21.83
C ASP A 55 -9.39 -9.17 22.69
N ALA A 56 -10.15 -10.26 22.71
CA ALA A 56 -11.41 -10.33 23.43
C ALA A 56 -11.28 -10.96 24.83
N THR A 57 -10.08 -11.37 25.26
CA THR A 57 -9.94 -12.30 26.40
C THR A 57 -9.67 -11.63 27.74
N LYS A 58 -8.99 -10.49 27.75
CA LYS A 58 -8.68 -9.77 28.99
C LYS A 58 -9.89 -8.99 29.50
N ASP A 59 -10.28 -9.21 30.76
CA ASP A 59 -11.42 -8.55 31.42
C ASP A 59 -12.77 -8.72 30.68
N PHE A 60 -13.04 -9.95 30.22
CA PHE A 60 -14.22 -10.29 29.42
C PHE A 60 -15.53 -9.75 30.03
N LEU A 61 -16.32 -9.07 29.20
CA LEU A 61 -17.60 -8.41 29.51
C LEU A 61 -17.55 -7.23 30.49
N MET A 62 -16.40 -6.90 31.08
CA MET A 62 -16.35 -5.81 32.07
C MET A 62 -16.54 -4.43 31.44
N GLU A 63 -15.99 -4.20 30.25
CA GLU A 63 -16.21 -2.95 29.52
C GLU A 63 -17.67 -2.80 29.11
N GLU A 64 -18.27 -3.87 28.60
CA GLU A 64 -19.67 -3.91 28.19
C GLU A 64 -20.59 -3.66 29.39
N ILE A 65 -20.36 -4.32 30.52
CA ILE A 65 -21.11 -4.10 31.76
C ILE A 65 -20.99 -2.64 32.18
N LYS A 66 -19.76 -2.10 32.29
CA LYS A 66 -19.53 -0.72 32.74
C LYS A 66 -20.29 0.31 31.89
N VAL A 67 -20.21 0.19 30.55
CA VAL A 67 -20.90 1.12 29.65
C VAL A 67 -22.42 0.93 29.72
N LEU A 68 -22.91 -0.29 29.90
CA LEU A 68 -24.34 -0.54 30.12
C LEU A 68 -24.83 0.08 31.42
N GLU A 69 -24.04 0.02 32.50
CA GLU A 69 -24.39 0.64 33.78
C GLU A 69 -24.40 2.18 33.71
N GLU A 70 -23.44 2.78 32.99
CA GLU A 70 -23.40 4.22 32.72
C GLU A 70 -24.60 4.66 31.84
N ALA A 71 -25.06 3.80 30.94
CA ALA A 71 -26.19 4.05 30.04
C ALA A 71 -27.58 3.75 30.65
N LYS A 72 -27.67 3.30 31.92
CA LYS A 72 -28.95 2.92 32.59
C LYS A 72 -29.98 4.05 32.78
N PHE A 73 -29.73 5.30 32.35
CA PHE A 73 -30.68 6.41 32.56
C PHE A 73 -31.75 6.55 31.46
N ILE A 74 -33.01 6.67 31.90
CA ILE A 74 -34.27 6.93 31.15
C ILE A 74 -34.49 6.02 29.91
N GLY A 75 -34.38 4.71 30.08
CA GLY A 75 -34.71 3.72 29.05
C GLY A 75 -35.71 2.68 29.53
N LEU A 76 -36.42 2.05 28.58
CA LEU A 76 -37.24 0.86 28.89
C LEU A 76 -36.32 -0.33 29.25
N PRO A 77 -36.69 -1.14 30.26
CA PRO A 77 -36.01 -2.40 30.53
C PRO A 77 -35.99 -3.28 29.27
N ASN A 78 -34.88 -3.99 29.02
CA ASN A 78 -34.65 -4.92 27.90
C ASN A 78 -34.35 -4.30 26.52
N PHE A 79 -34.24 -2.98 26.39
CA PHE A 79 -33.75 -2.36 25.15
C PHE A 79 -32.24 -2.12 25.23
N MET A 80 -31.51 -2.56 24.22
CA MET A 80 -30.08 -2.30 24.10
C MET A 80 -29.83 -0.81 23.81
N PRO A 81 -29.10 -0.08 24.67
CA PRO A 81 -28.80 1.33 24.40
C PRO A 81 -27.85 1.46 23.21
N ARG A 82 -28.29 2.12 22.13
CA ARG A 82 -27.43 2.43 20.96
C ARG A 82 -26.16 3.18 21.37
N THR A 83 -26.27 4.06 22.36
CA THR A 83 -25.15 4.80 22.94
C THR A 83 -24.08 3.89 23.55
N ALA A 84 -24.46 2.77 24.15
CA ALA A 84 -23.51 1.83 24.71
C ALA A 84 -22.67 1.16 23.61
N PHE A 85 -23.33 0.70 22.55
CA PHE A 85 -22.67 0.14 21.37
C PHE A 85 -21.72 1.14 20.71
N LEU A 86 -22.20 2.36 20.42
CA LEU A 86 -21.39 3.40 19.78
C LEU A 86 -20.18 3.79 20.64
N THR A 87 -20.34 3.90 21.96
CA THR A 87 -19.24 4.26 22.87
C THR A 87 -18.13 3.22 22.82
N LEU A 88 -18.47 1.93 22.81
CA LEU A 88 -17.49 0.85 22.69
C LEU A 88 -16.83 0.87 21.31
N LEU A 89 -17.63 0.92 20.24
CA LEU A 89 -17.12 0.98 18.87
C LEU A 89 -16.12 2.12 18.68
N GLN A 90 -16.46 3.33 19.10
CA GLN A 90 -15.59 4.51 19.00
C GLN A 90 -14.31 4.36 19.82
N ARG A 91 -14.32 3.66 20.97
CA ARG A 91 -13.09 3.38 21.72
C ARG A 91 -12.17 2.48 20.90
N LYS A 92 -12.70 1.42 20.29
CA LYS A 92 -11.91 0.49 19.46
C LYS A 92 -11.36 1.16 18.20
N VAL A 93 -12.19 1.91 17.49
CA VAL A 93 -11.79 2.63 16.26
C VAL A 93 -10.69 3.65 16.58
N ARG A 94 -10.80 4.40 17.68
CA ARG A 94 -9.72 5.28 18.14
C ARG A 94 -8.44 4.54 18.46
N GLY A 95 -8.53 3.35 19.07
CA GLY A 95 -7.38 2.50 19.36
C GLY A 95 -6.57 2.11 18.12
N ILE A 96 -7.23 1.87 16.98
CA ILE A 96 -6.57 1.49 15.72
C ILE A 96 -6.32 2.66 14.76
N SER A 97 -6.75 3.89 15.09
CA SER A 97 -6.71 5.05 14.19
C SER A 97 -5.34 5.35 13.55
N HIS A 98 -4.25 5.02 14.26
CA HIS A 98 -2.88 5.21 13.78
C HIS A 98 -2.41 4.13 12.79
N MET A 99 -2.96 2.91 12.84
CA MET A 99 -2.49 1.78 12.01
C MET A 99 -2.67 2.04 10.50
N PRO A 100 -3.85 2.47 10.03
CA PRO A 100 -4.03 2.79 8.61
C PRO A 100 -3.10 3.92 8.12
N ILE A 101 -2.79 4.89 8.99
CA ILE A 101 -1.90 6.02 8.68
C ILE A 101 -0.46 5.51 8.50
N ASN A 102 0.02 4.70 9.45
CA ASN A 102 1.37 4.11 9.41
C ASN A 102 1.56 3.19 8.20
N PHE A 103 0.53 2.43 7.84
CA PHE A 103 0.52 1.60 6.64
C PHE A 103 0.73 2.46 5.38
N VAL A 104 -0.08 3.51 5.20
CA VAL A 104 0.02 4.42 4.06
C VAL A 104 1.42 5.04 3.99
N ASP A 105 1.95 5.52 5.11
CA ASP A 105 3.28 6.15 5.14
C ASP A 105 4.39 5.18 4.72
N THR A 106 4.35 3.95 5.24
CA THR A 106 5.30 2.87 4.90
C THR A 106 5.27 2.54 3.39
N VAL A 107 4.08 2.44 2.80
CA VAL A 107 3.95 2.19 1.36
C VAL A 107 4.52 3.35 0.55
N TRP A 108 4.23 4.59 0.93
CA TRP A 108 4.72 5.76 0.21
C TRP A 108 6.22 5.97 0.34
N ASP A 109 6.85 5.56 1.45
CA ASP A 109 8.31 5.52 1.59
C ASP A 109 8.93 4.50 0.63
N TYR A 110 8.34 3.30 0.54
CA TYR A 110 8.75 2.29 -0.42
C TYR A 110 8.63 2.80 -1.87
N LEU A 111 7.46 3.35 -2.24
CA LEU A 111 7.23 3.90 -3.57
C LEU A 111 8.20 5.04 -3.91
N GLN A 112 8.53 5.89 -2.93
CA GLN A 112 9.51 6.95 -3.11
C GLN A 112 10.90 6.39 -3.43
N ASN A 113 11.32 5.33 -2.73
CA ASN A 113 12.61 4.68 -2.99
C ASN A 113 12.66 4.05 -4.38
N VAL A 114 11.59 3.37 -4.81
CA VAL A 114 11.49 2.79 -6.16
C VAL A 114 11.58 3.89 -7.22
N VAL A 115 10.72 4.91 -7.13
CA VAL A 115 10.70 6.01 -8.12
C VAL A 115 12.05 6.73 -8.16
N THR A 116 12.66 7.01 -7.01
CA THR A 116 13.98 7.66 -6.94
C THR A 116 15.06 6.79 -7.58
N SER A 117 15.04 5.48 -7.36
CA SER A 117 16.01 4.54 -7.93
C SER A 117 15.90 4.46 -9.45
N VAL A 118 14.66 4.36 -9.97
CA VAL A 118 14.39 4.38 -11.41
C VAL A 118 14.84 5.72 -12.01
N LEU A 119 14.49 6.85 -11.38
CA LEU A 119 14.92 8.17 -11.86
C LEU A 119 16.45 8.30 -11.87
N ASN A 120 17.15 7.91 -10.81
CA ASN A 120 18.61 7.99 -10.73
C ASN A 120 19.29 7.18 -11.84
N ARG A 121 18.89 5.91 -12.03
CA ARG A 121 19.48 5.01 -13.02
C ARG A 121 19.27 5.51 -14.45
N HIS A 122 18.09 6.05 -14.72
CA HIS A 122 17.68 6.41 -16.07
C HIS A 122 17.97 7.85 -16.45
N SER A 123 18.18 8.78 -15.52
CA SER A 123 18.45 10.18 -15.83
C SER A 123 19.88 10.65 -15.50
N ALA A 124 20.75 9.77 -15.00
CA ALA A 124 22.15 10.06 -14.67
C ALA A 124 22.92 10.81 -15.79
N ASN A 125 22.65 10.49 -17.06
CA ASN A 125 23.34 11.09 -18.20
C ASN A 125 22.88 12.52 -18.55
N TYR A 126 21.84 13.04 -17.90
CA TYR A 126 21.23 14.35 -18.18
C TYR A 126 21.04 15.16 -16.89
N TYR A 127 22.13 15.74 -16.35
CA TYR A 127 22.14 16.37 -15.02
C TYR A 127 21.02 17.40 -14.77
N GLN A 128 20.78 18.36 -15.68
CA GLN A 128 19.76 19.39 -15.47
C GLN A 128 18.33 18.83 -15.48
N LEU A 129 18.08 17.86 -16.36
CA LEU A 129 16.79 17.15 -16.45
C LEU A 129 16.59 16.26 -15.22
N HIS A 130 17.64 15.56 -14.81
CA HIS A 130 17.68 14.70 -13.63
C HIS A 130 17.26 15.46 -12.36
N VAL A 131 17.93 16.57 -12.04
CA VAL A 131 17.63 17.36 -10.84
C VAL A 131 16.20 17.90 -10.86
N SER A 132 15.73 18.33 -12.03
CA SER A 132 14.39 18.91 -12.18
C SER A 132 13.28 17.87 -12.04
N ILE A 133 13.41 16.71 -12.72
CA ILE A 133 12.44 15.61 -12.65
C ILE A 133 12.42 15.00 -11.25
N ARG A 134 13.58 14.82 -10.61
CA ARG A 134 13.66 14.28 -9.25
C ARG A 134 12.89 15.15 -8.27
N ARG A 135 13.11 16.47 -8.27
CA ARG A 135 12.37 17.41 -7.41
C ARG A 135 10.86 17.39 -7.69
N ALA A 136 10.46 17.34 -8.96
CA ALA A 136 9.05 17.29 -9.34
C ALA A 136 8.39 15.99 -8.85
N ALA A 137 9.09 14.85 -8.97
CA ALA A 137 8.62 13.55 -8.49
C ALA A 137 8.51 13.52 -6.95
N GLU A 138 9.53 13.99 -6.23
CA GLU A 138 9.51 14.11 -4.76
C GLU A 138 8.32 14.96 -4.29
N HIS A 139 8.10 16.12 -4.91
CA HIS A 139 6.96 16.98 -4.58
C HIS A 139 5.62 16.31 -4.86
N LEU A 140 5.48 15.63 -5.99
CA LEU A 140 4.27 14.92 -6.38
C LEU A 140 3.97 13.75 -5.41
N ILE A 141 4.99 12.97 -5.05
CA ILE A 141 4.87 11.88 -4.08
C ILE A 141 4.43 12.42 -2.72
N ALA A 142 5.07 13.47 -2.22
CA ALA A 142 4.67 14.10 -0.95
C ALA A 142 3.21 14.58 -0.98
N LYS A 143 2.76 15.15 -2.11
CA LYS A 143 1.36 15.56 -2.32
C LYS A 143 0.42 14.37 -2.31
N LYS A 144 0.72 13.29 -3.05
CA LYS A 144 -0.12 12.08 -3.12
C LYS A 144 -0.18 11.36 -1.77
N ARG A 145 0.95 11.22 -1.08
CA ARG A 145 1.05 10.68 0.28
C ARG A 145 0.12 11.41 1.24
N LYS A 146 0.20 12.75 1.29
CA LYS A 146 -0.66 13.56 2.15
C LYS A 146 -2.15 13.31 1.86
N ASN A 147 -2.53 13.26 0.58
CA ASN A 147 -3.92 13.01 0.18
C ASN A 147 -4.39 11.62 0.64
N CYS A 148 -3.57 10.57 0.47
CA CYS A 148 -3.91 9.23 0.95
C CYS A 148 -4.12 9.19 2.46
N ILE A 149 -3.23 9.82 3.22
CA ILE A 149 -3.36 9.89 4.69
C ILE A 149 -4.67 10.56 5.09
N GLN A 150 -5.02 11.69 4.44
CA GLN A 150 -6.28 12.38 4.72
C GLN A 150 -7.50 11.54 4.40
N HIS A 151 -7.49 10.81 3.28
CA HIS A 151 -8.62 9.97 2.90
C HIS A 151 -8.81 8.79 3.87
N VAL A 152 -7.72 8.17 4.30
CA VAL A 152 -7.78 7.08 5.28
C VAL A 152 -8.21 7.59 6.66
N LEU A 153 -7.78 8.79 7.05
CA LEU A 153 -8.28 9.44 8.27
C LEU A 153 -9.80 9.67 8.20
N GLN A 154 -10.31 10.18 7.08
CA GLN A 154 -11.75 10.32 6.86
C GLN A 154 -12.48 8.97 6.94
N ALA A 155 -11.87 7.88 6.44
CA ALA A 155 -12.45 6.54 6.56
C ALA A 155 -12.59 6.09 8.02
N VAL A 156 -11.57 6.34 8.85
CA VAL A 156 -11.63 6.09 10.29
C VAL A 156 -12.73 6.92 10.95
N GLU A 157 -12.80 8.22 10.67
CA GLU A 157 -13.84 9.12 11.19
C GLU A 157 -15.25 8.67 10.79
N MET A 158 -15.44 8.18 9.55
CA MET A 158 -16.73 7.65 9.09
C MET A 158 -17.17 6.44 9.91
N GLU A 159 -16.26 5.53 10.26
CA GLU A 159 -16.56 4.34 11.09
C GLU A 159 -16.86 4.69 12.56
N GLU A 160 -16.44 5.87 13.05
CA GLU A 160 -16.80 6.34 14.40
C GLU A 160 -18.24 6.87 14.51
N LEU A 161 -18.82 7.31 13.39
CA LEU A 161 -20.08 8.05 13.36
C LEU A 161 -21.31 7.17 13.08
N THR A 162 -21.12 5.99 12.48
CA THR A 162 -22.23 5.13 12.05
C THR A 162 -22.08 3.69 12.52
N ASP A 163 -23.20 3.10 12.91
CA ASP A 163 -23.38 1.68 13.22
C ASP A 163 -24.13 0.94 12.11
N TYR A 164 -24.32 1.58 10.95
CA TYR A 164 -25.05 0.98 9.84
C TYR A 164 -24.24 -0.12 9.12
N THR A 165 -24.90 -1.24 8.82
CA THR A 165 -24.36 -2.27 7.94
C THR A 165 -25.48 -2.98 7.19
N CYS A 166 -25.26 -3.20 5.89
CA CYS A 166 -26.07 -4.08 5.06
C CYS A 166 -25.35 -5.42 4.76
N ASN A 167 -24.21 -5.68 5.39
CA ASN A 167 -23.45 -6.91 5.16
C ASN A 167 -24.19 -8.10 5.81
N PRO A 168 -24.61 -9.12 5.04
CA PRO A 168 -25.31 -10.29 5.59
C PRO A 168 -24.46 -11.10 6.58
N GLU A 169 -23.12 -11.02 6.50
CA GLU A 169 -22.20 -11.67 7.44
C GLU A 169 -22.43 -11.20 8.89
N TYR A 170 -22.90 -9.96 9.09
CA TYR A 170 -23.20 -9.44 10.43
C TYR A 170 -24.21 -10.33 11.16
N LEU A 171 -25.35 -10.63 10.51
CA LEU A 171 -26.40 -11.45 11.10
C LEU A 171 -25.93 -12.89 11.31
N GLN A 172 -25.10 -13.42 10.40
CA GLN A 172 -24.58 -14.79 10.51
C GLN A 172 -23.67 -14.94 11.73
N GLU A 173 -22.70 -14.03 11.89
CA GLU A 173 -21.76 -14.06 13.02
C GLU A 173 -22.44 -13.73 14.35
N TYR A 174 -23.36 -12.77 14.34
CA TYR A 174 -24.17 -12.45 15.51
C TYR A 174 -25.01 -13.67 15.96
N ASN A 175 -25.76 -14.30 15.05
CA ASN A 175 -26.59 -15.46 15.38
C ASN A 175 -25.75 -16.65 15.88
N LYS A 176 -24.58 -16.88 15.27
CA LYS A 176 -23.61 -17.88 15.73
C LYS A 176 -23.10 -17.59 17.14
N SER A 177 -22.82 -16.34 17.47
CA SER A 177 -22.42 -15.97 18.84
C SER A 177 -23.58 -16.12 19.83
N MET A 178 -24.80 -15.80 19.41
CA MET A 178 -26.00 -15.85 20.25
C MET A 178 -26.48 -17.27 20.55
N SER A 179 -26.24 -18.24 19.67
CA SER A 179 -26.61 -19.65 19.95
C SER A 179 -25.91 -20.23 21.18
N HIS A 180 -24.76 -19.66 21.58
CA HIS A 180 -23.99 -20.09 22.74
C HIS A 180 -24.36 -19.33 24.03
N GLN A 181 -25.18 -18.28 23.94
CA GLN A 181 -25.48 -17.39 25.08
C GLN A 181 -26.13 -18.14 26.25
N GLU A 182 -27.15 -18.96 25.98
CA GLU A 182 -27.88 -19.66 27.05
C GLU A 182 -26.98 -20.64 27.80
N ALA A 183 -26.15 -21.38 27.07
CA ALA A 183 -25.17 -22.30 27.66
C ALA A 183 -24.15 -21.53 28.52
N PHE A 184 -23.61 -20.43 28.00
CA PHE A 184 -22.68 -19.58 28.73
C PHE A 184 -23.27 -19.02 30.03
N LEU A 185 -24.50 -18.48 29.98
CA LEU A 185 -25.15 -17.91 31.16
C LEU A 185 -25.41 -18.96 32.24
N LYS A 186 -25.86 -20.16 31.85
CA LYS A 186 -26.04 -21.29 32.80
C LYS A 186 -24.72 -21.67 33.46
N GLU A 187 -23.64 -21.71 32.69
CA GLU A 187 -22.30 -22.03 33.17
C GLU A 187 -21.75 -20.99 34.16
N VAL A 188 -21.91 -19.69 33.87
CA VAL A 188 -21.43 -18.61 34.75
C VAL A 188 -22.25 -18.52 36.06
N LEU A 189 -23.57 -18.66 35.96
CA LEU A 189 -24.49 -18.52 37.10
C LEU A 189 -24.62 -19.79 37.96
N ASN A 190 -23.94 -20.87 37.59
CA ASN A 190 -23.95 -22.11 38.37
C ASN A 190 -23.28 -21.91 39.75
N VAL A 191 -24.09 -22.01 40.80
CA VAL A 191 -23.68 -21.82 42.20
C VAL A 191 -22.64 -22.87 42.64
N ASN A 192 -22.68 -24.06 42.04
CA ASN A 192 -21.80 -25.19 42.40
C ASN A 192 -20.51 -25.26 41.55
N ARG A 193 -20.20 -24.23 40.75
CA ARG A 193 -19.04 -24.23 39.86
C ARG A 193 -17.72 -24.09 40.65
N LEU A 194 -16.84 -25.08 40.51
CA LEU A 194 -15.51 -25.11 41.13
C LEU A 194 -14.41 -24.42 40.31
N LYS A 195 -14.59 -24.28 38.99
CA LYS A 195 -13.59 -23.69 38.08
C LYS A 195 -13.85 -22.20 37.87
N SER A 196 -12.81 -21.38 37.99
CA SER A 196 -12.84 -19.94 37.69
C SER A 196 -12.93 -19.61 36.20
N THR A 197 -12.68 -20.59 35.33
CA THR A 197 -12.66 -20.40 33.87
C THR A 197 -13.78 -21.13 33.14
N VAL A 198 -14.27 -20.54 32.05
CA VAL A 198 -15.21 -21.12 31.07
C VAL A 198 -14.51 -21.24 29.73
N GLU A 199 -14.68 -22.37 29.07
CA GLU A 199 -14.32 -22.54 27.66
C GLU A 199 -15.52 -22.11 26.81
N LEU A 200 -15.34 -21.10 25.97
CA LEU A 200 -16.35 -20.64 25.02
C LEU A 200 -15.85 -20.94 23.61
N GLU A 201 -16.68 -21.58 22.79
CA GLU A 201 -16.29 -21.94 21.43
C GLU A 201 -15.93 -20.67 20.62
N GLY A 202 -14.69 -20.59 20.13
CA GLY A 202 -14.14 -19.41 19.45
C GLY A 202 -13.39 -18.43 20.34
N TYR A 203 -13.29 -18.68 21.66
CA TYR A 203 -12.48 -17.92 22.61
C TYR A 203 -11.57 -18.87 23.41
N CYS A 204 -10.53 -18.32 24.01
CA CYS A 204 -9.70 -19.08 24.97
C CYS A 204 -10.41 -19.28 26.31
N MET A 205 -9.72 -19.84 27.30
CA MET A 205 -10.24 -19.94 28.68
C MET A 205 -10.50 -18.55 29.26
N ILE A 206 -11.76 -18.22 29.50
CA ILE A 206 -12.20 -16.93 30.01
C ILE A 206 -12.36 -17.01 31.53
N GLU A 207 -11.77 -16.10 32.29
CA GLU A 207 -12.07 -15.95 33.71
C GLU A 207 -13.47 -15.33 33.89
N VAL A 208 -14.33 -15.95 34.70
CA VAL A 208 -15.74 -15.53 34.87
C VAL A 208 -16.14 -15.28 36.31
N THR A 209 -15.19 -15.31 37.24
CA THR A 209 -15.42 -15.12 38.69
C THR A 209 -16.07 -13.77 38.98
N HIS A 210 -15.61 -12.71 38.30
CA HIS A 210 -16.11 -11.34 38.45
C HIS A 210 -17.54 -11.15 37.92
N LEU A 211 -17.99 -11.98 36.96
CA LEU A 211 -19.29 -11.84 36.30
C LEU A 211 -20.46 -12.22 37.21
N LYS A 212 -20.23 -13.03 38.24
CA LYS A 212 -21.26 -13.43 39.22
C LYS A 212 -21.87 -12.26 39.98
N ASN A 213 -21.16 -11.13 40.05
CA ASN A 213 -21.63 -9.92 40.72
C ASN A 213 -22.65 -9.12 39.90
N TYR A 214 -22.81 -9.44 38.61
CA TYR A 214 -23.65 -8.67 37.67
C TYR A 214 -24.73 -9.52 36.97
N PRO A 215 -25.50 -10.38 37.68
CA PRO A 215 -26.39 -11.35 37.05
C PRO A 215 -27.51 -10.68 36.22
N GLN A 216 -27.92 -9.47 36.59
CA GLN A 216 -29.01 -8.74 35.93
C GLN A 216 -28.59 -8.13 34.57
N VAL A 217 -27.32 -7.75 34.41
CA VAL A 217 -26.80 -7.06 33.21
C VAL A 217 -26.08 -8.04 32.28
N LEU A 218 -25.71 -9.23 32.78
CA LEU A 218 -24.88 -10.19 32.06
C LEU A 218 -25.44 -10.60 30.69
N THR A 219 -26.75 -10.84 30.58
CA THR A 219 -27.38 -11.17 29.29
C THR A 219 -27.24 -10.04 28.28
N GLN A 220 -27.42 -8.79 28.71
CA GLN A 220 -27.27 -7.62 27.85
C GLN A 220 -25.80 -7.39 27.48
N ALA A 221 -24.88 -7.55 28.43
CA ALA A 221 -23.45 -7.43 28.16
C ALA A 221 -22.99 -8.44 27.10
N TYR A 222 -23.46 -9.69 27.18
CA TYR A 222 -23.15 -10.71 26.18
C TYR A 222 -23.73 -10.37 24.80
N ASP A 223 -25.00 -9.93 24.72
CA ASP A 223 -25.60 -9.46 23.46
C ASP A 223 -24.80 -8.30 22.86
N LEU A 224 -24.42 -7.32 23.69
CA LEU A 224 -23.61 -6.18 23.27
C LEU A 224 -22.24 -6.62 22.72
N LYS A 225 -21.57 -7.57 23.39
CA LYS A 225 -20.30 -8.15 22.94
C LYS A 225 -20.44 -8.87 21.61
N ALA A 226 -21.48 -9.68 21.46
CA ALA A 226 -21.75 -10.42 20.22
C ALA A 226 -21.95 -9.47 19.03
N ARG A 227 -22.74 -8.40 19.21
CA ARG A 227 -22.92 -7.35 18.18
C ARG A 227 -21.61 -6.65 17.84
N LEU A 228 -20.84 -6.27 18.87
CA LEU A 228 -19.58 -5.56 18.68
C LEU A 228 -18.58 -6.39 17.90
N ILE A 229 -18.46 -7.69 18.19
CA ILE A 229 -17.53 -8.58 17.48
C ILE A 229 -17.95 -8.82 16.03
N ALA A 230 -19.25 -9.04 15.79
CA ALA A 230 -19.77 -9.19 14.44
C ALA A 230 -19.55 -7.91 13.60
N TYR A 231 -19.79 -6.74 14.19
CA TYR A 231 -19.58 -5.45 13.53
C TYR A 231 -18.10 -5.11 13.33
N TRP A 232 -17.26 -5.37 14.34
CA TRP A 232 -15.82 -5.08 14.33
C TRP A 232 -15.12 -5.72 13.14
N ARG A 233 -15.44 -6.99 12.83
CA ARG A 233 -14.90 -7.68 11.64
C ARG A 233 -15.19 -6.93 10.34
N ILE A 234 -16.35 -6.31 10.23
CA ILE A 234 -16.76 -5.53 9.05
C ILE A 234 -15.97 -4.22 8.99
N VAL A 235 -15.82 -3.53 10.12
CA VAL A 235 -15.01 -2.30 10.23
C VAL A 235 -13.57 -2.56 9.76
N LEU A 236 -12.94 -3.62 10.26
CA LEU A 236 -11.57 -3.97 9.87
C LEU A 236 -11.47 -4.20 8.36
N ARG A 237 -12.40 -4.95 7.77
CA ARG A 237 -12.42 -5.22 6.32
C ARG A 237 -12.60 -3.93 5.51
N ARG A 238 -13.52 -3.05 5.91
CA ARG A 238 -13.74 -1.76 5.24
C ARG A 238 -12.50 -0.87 5.27
N LEU A 239 -11.80 -0.80 6.40
CA LEU A 239 -10.55 -0.02 6.51
C LEU A 239 -9.45 -0.59 5.61
N ILE A 240 -9.35 -1.91 5.49
CA ILE A 240 -8.42 -2.58 4.57
C ILE A 240 -8.77 -2.24 3.12
N ASP A 241 -10.03 -2.43 2.73
CA ASP A 241 -10.49 -2.21 1.35
C ASP A 241 -10.35 -0.73 0.94
N VAL A 242 -10.75 0.21 1.80
CA VAL A 242 -10.64 1.65 1.51
C VAL A 242 -9.18 2.07 1.36
N ALA A 243 -8.28 1.61 2.24
CA ALA A 243 -6.85 1.90 2.12
C ALA A 243 -6.27 1.33 0.82
N ALA A 244 -6.57 0.06 0.50
CA ALA A 244 -6.08 -0.61 -0.70
C ALA A 244 -6.57 0.07 -2.00
N LEU A 245 -7.87 0.32 -2.10
CA LEU A 245 -8.47 0.91 -3.30
C LEU A 245 -7.96 2.33 -3.54
N HIS A 246 -7.92 3.16 -2.49
CA HIS A 246 -7.46 4.53 -2.65
C HIS A 246 -5.96 4.61 -2.92
N LEU A 247 -5.15 3.73 -2.32
CA LEU A 247 -3.74 3.61 -2.63
C LEU A 247 -3.52 3.28 -4.10
N MET A 248 -4.20 2.26 -4.63
CA MET A 248 -4.07 1.86 -6.04
C MET A 248 -4.48 2.97 -7.01
N LEU A 249 -5.57 3.68 -6.72
CA LEU A 249 -5.97 4.86 -7.49
C LEU A 249 -4.87 5.93 -7.48
N SER A 250 -4.30 6.19 -6.31
CA SER A 250 -3.28 7.24 -6.14
C SER A 250 -1.96 6.88 -6.82
N ILE A 251 -1.57 5.60 -6.82
CA ILE A 251 -0.42 5.09 -7.59
C ILE A 251 -0.67 5.24 -9.09
N ASN A 252 -1.87 4.91 -9.56
CA ASN A 252 -2.21 5.07 -10.97
C ASN A 252 -2.11 6.55 -11.41
N GLU A 253 -2.67 7.46 -10.62
CA GLU A 253 -2.57 8.90 -10.87
C GLU A 253 -1.11 9.41 -10.83
N LEU A 254 -0.28 8.86 -9.93
CA LEU A 254 1.15 9.17 -9.88
C LEU A 254 1.83 8.80 -11.22
N VAL A 255 1.59 7.59 -11.72
CA VAL A 255 2.16 7.11 -12.98
C VAL A 255 1.72 7.98 -14.16
N VAL A 256 0.43 8.36 -14.23
CA VAL A 256 -0.09 9.24 -15.29
C VAL A 256 0.61 10.60 -15.30
N VAL A 257 0.85 11.19 -14.13
CA VAL A 257 1.53 12.50 -14.05
C VAL A 257 3.03 12.37 -14.34
N LEU A 258 3.69 11.31 -13.87
CA LEU A 258 5.09 11.03 -14.21
C LEU A 258 5.30 10.84 -15.72
N ARG A 259 4.31 10.27 -16.42
CA ARG A 259 4.31 10.23 -17.90
C ARG A 259 4.33 11.63 -18.52
N GLY A 260 3.54 12.55 -17.98
CA GLY A 260 3.49 13.94 -18.44
C GLY A 260 4.84 14.66 -18.31
N PHE A 261 5.57 14.46 -17.21
CA PHE A 261 6.88 15.10 -16.99
C PHE A 261 7.98 14.62 -17.94
N LEU A 262 7.87 13.40 -18.45
CA LEU A 262 8.90 12.77 -19.28
C LEU A 262 8.63 12.89 -20.78
N SER A 263 7.48 13.43 -21.19
CA SER A 263 7.18 13.83 -22.57
C SER A 263 7.80 15.18 -22.97
N LEU A 264 8.84 15.63 -22.27
CA LEU A 264 9.53 16.90 -22.56
C LEU A 264 10.16 16.87 -23.96
N GLU A 265 9.54 17.61 -24.87
CA GLU A 265 10.03 17.88 -26.22
C GLU A 265 11.38 18.64 -26.14
N GLU A 266 12.37 18.20 -26.91
CA GLU A 266 13.71 18.80 -26.84
C GLU A 266 13.68 20.24 -27.33
N SER A 267 14.43 21.13 -26.65
CA SER A 267 14.46 22.54 -27.07
C SER A 267 15.01 22.68 -28.50
N PRO A 268 14.44 23.56 -29.34
CA PRO A 268 14.87 23.73 -30.73
C PRO A 268 16.36 24.04 -30.87
N SER A 269 16.95 24.75 -29.90
CA SER A 269 18.37 25.11 -29.90
C SER A 269 19.30 23.91 -29.64
N ILE A 270 18.89 22.96 -28.79
CA ILE A 270 19.65 21.73 -28.53
C ILE A 270 19.48 20.74 -29.69
N SER A 271 18.28 20.69 -30.29
CA SER A 271 18.02 19.93 -31.51
C SER A 271 18.93 20.39 -32.66
N ALA A 272 18.98 21.70 -32.92
CA ALA A 272 19.81 22.28 -33.97
C ALA A 272 21.32 22.01 -33.77
N LYS A 273 21.83 22.16 -32.53
CA LYS A 273 23.25 21.85 -32.22
C LYS A 273 23.59 20.38 -32.44
N ARG A 274 22.68 19.46 -32.08
CA ARG A 274 22.88 18.02 -32.28
C ARG A 274 22.85 17.66 -33.75
N GLU A 275 21.94 18.26 -34.51
CA GLU A 275 21.86 18.04 -35.94
C GLU A 275 23.13 18.51 -36.65
N GLN A 276 23.65 19.69 -36.25
CA GLN A 276 24.93 20.20 -36.75
C GLN A 276 26.09 19.25 -36.43
N LEU A 277 26.18 18.77 -35.18
CA LEU A 277 27.23 17.84 -34.76
C LEU A 277 27.14 16.50 -35.50
N SER A 278 25.92 15.97 -35.68
CA SER A 278 25.66 14.75 -36.44
C SER A 278 26.11 14.87 -37.90
N ARG A 279 25.81 16.02 -38.54
CA ARG A 279 26.28 16.33 -39.90
C ARG A 279 27.81 16.37 -39.95
N SER A 280 28.46 17.04 -39.00
CA SER A 280 29.93 17.10 -38.94
C SER A 280 30.56 15.71 -38.76
N VAL A 281 30.01 14.86 -37.88
CA VAL A 281 30.47 13.48 -37.69
C VAL A 281 30.29 12.64 -38.95
N LYS A 282 29.17 12.82 -39.66
CA LYS A 282 28.93 12.14 -40.94
C LYS A 282 29.99 12.51 -41.98
N ILE A 283 30.25 13.81 -42.15
CA ILE A 283 31.26 14.31 -43.09
C ILE A 283 32.65 13.79 -42.72
N LEU A 284 32.99 13.75 -41.43
CA LEU A 284 34.27 13.21 -40.97
C LEU A 284 34.41 11.71 -41.25
N ARG A 285 33.33 10.92 -41.17
CA ARG A 285 33.35 9.51 -41.57
C ARG A 285 33.55 9.34 -43.08
N GLU A 286 32.83 10.11 -43.89
CA GLU A 286 32.99 10.12 -45.35
C GLU A 286 34.42 10.56 -45.75
N SER A 287 34.97 11.55 -45.06
CA SER A 287 36.36 12.00 -45.27
C SER A 287 37.38 10.95 -44.85
N LYS A 288 37.14 10.23 -43.75
CA LYS A 288 38.00 9.11 -43.34
C LYS A 288 38.04 8.01 -44.39
N GLU A 289 36.90 7.66 -44.97
CA GLU A 289 36.78 6.62 -46.00
C GLU A 289 37.48 7.02 -47.30
N THR A 290 37.36 8.29 -47.72
CA THR A 290 38.09 8.79 -48.90
C THR A 290 39.60 8.80 -48.70
N VAL A 291 40.08 9.20 -47.51
CA VAL A 291 41.51 9.15 -47.18
C VAL A 291 42.02 7.71 -47.15
N ALA A 292 41.26 6.76 -46.58
CA ALA A 292 41.60 5.34 -46.60
C ALA A 292 41.75 4.82 -48.04
N ASN A 293 40.80 5.13 -48.93
CA ASN A 293 40.87 4.75 -50.34
C ASN A 293 42.09 5.34 -51.07
N ILE A 294 42.49 6.58 -50.75
CA ILE A 294 43.70 7.20 -51.31
C ILE A 294 44.95 6.49 -50.80
N MET A 295 45.01 6.20 -49.49
CA MET A 295 46.13 5.46 -48.89
C MET A 295 46.28 4.06 -49.50
N ASP A 296 45.17 3.34 -49.71
CA ASP A 296 45.19 2.01 -50.35
C ASP A 296 45.71 2.08 -51.79
N ARG A 297 45.31 3.12 -52.55
CA ARG A 297 45.84 3.35 -53.91
C ARG A 297 47.33 3.68 -53.91
N ILE A 298 47.80 4.53 -52.99
CA ILE A 298 49.24 4.85 -52.86
C ILE A 298 50.02 3.60 -52.45
N GLY A 299 49.51 2.81 -51.50
CA GLY A 299 50.10 1.54 -51.09
C GLY A 299 50.20 0.55 -52.26
N ALA A 300 49.14 0.41 -53.06
CA ALA A 300 49.16 -0.44 -54.24
C ALA A 300 50.19 0.00 -55.28
N VAL A 301 50.34 1.31 -55.51
CA VAL A 301 51.37 1.86 -56.41
C VAL A 301 52.78 1.59 -55.87
N PHE A 302 53.00 1.77 -54.57
CA PHE A 302 54.29 1.47 -53.93
C PHE A 302 54.65 -0.02 -54.02
N VAL A 303 53.70 -0.92 -53.75
CA VAL A 303 53.90 -2.38 -53.91
C VAL A 303 54.19 -2.73 -55.37
N SER A 304 53.48 -2.12 -56.33
CA SER A 304 53.71 -2.34 -57.76
C SER A 304 55.12 -1.90 -58.20
N LEU A 305 55.60 -0.76 -57.68
CA LEU A 305 56.96 -0.25 -57.92
C LEU A 305 58.05 -1.13 -57.30
N VAL A 306 57.82 -1.65 -56.09
CA VAL A 306 58.75 -2.57 -55.40
C VAL A 306 58.80 -3.93 -56.10
N VAL A 307 57.66 -4.47 -56.54
CA VAL A 307 57.61 -5.71 -57.33
C VAL A 307 58.28 -5.54 -58.70
N ALA A 308 58.07 -4.41 -59.37
CA ALA A 308 58.71 -4.11 -60.65
C ALA A 308 60.24 -3.93 -60.54
N SER A 309 60.74 -3.50 -59.37
CA SER A 309 62.18 -3.40 -59.10
C SER A 309 62.79 -4.72 -58.63
N ALA A 310 62.02 -5.62 -58.02
CA ALA A 310 62.47 -6.97 -57.64
C ALA A 310 62.54 -7.96 -58.83
N ILE A 311 61.73 -7.78 -59.89
CA ILE A 311 61.75 -8.63 -61.10
C ILE A 311 62.91 -8.26 -62.06
N LYS A 312 63.61 -7.14 -61.81
CA LYS A 312 64.76 -6.68 -62.61
C LYS A 312 66.13 -7.17 -62.10
N VAL A 313 66.15 -8.15 -61.19
CA VAL A 313 67.35 -8.88 -60.74
C VAL A 313 67.29 -10.29 -61.31
#